data_AF-A0A9R1W9V9-F1
#
_entry.id   AF-A0A9R1W9V9-F1
#
_cell.length_a   1.000
_cell.length_b   1.000
_cell.length_c   1.000
_cell.angle_alpha   90.00
_cell.angle_beta   90.00
_cell.angle_gamma   90.00
#
_symmetry.space_group_name_H-M   'P 1'
#
loop_
_entity.id
_entity.type
_entity.pdbx_description
1 polymer ?
#
loop_
_entity_poly.entity_id
_entity_poly.type
_entity_poly.pdbx_seq_one_letter_code
_entity_poly.pdbx_strand_id
1 'polypeptide(L)'
;MLEEIQLYMMERFYNLKEEGQKWDTEICPVAIKKMEAFGESLKSWYVHPSGVTAFEVRNGFYSYCVNLQEYSCTCNLWAVSGIPCVHAQATIMYTQQDPVSYISSWFSKEKLQVNEEEINVEEVNDEDTQEIMRSNTQESRMRKTQQIRRRKPSERITELKLKKQVVSKFGMTESTPLNLE
;
A
#
# COMPACT_ATOMS: atom_id res chain seq x y z
N MET A 1 -19.18 -7.20 10.32
CA MET A 1 -17.83 -7.00 9.76
C MET A 1 -17.85 -6.36 8.37
N LEU A 2 -18.46 -6.94 7.32
CA LEU A 2 -18.57 -6.25 6.01
C LEU A 2 -19.57 -5.08 6.06
N GLU A 3 -20.74 -5.29 6.68
CA GLU A 3 -21.74 -4.23 6.89
C GLU A 3 -21.19 -3.03 7.68
N GLU A 4 -20.36 -3.27 8.71
CA GLU A 4 -19.72 -2.21 9.49
C GLU A 4 -18.74 -1.38 8.65
N ILE A 5 -18.01 -2.01 7.72
CA ILE A 5 -17.11 -1.30 6.80
C ILE A 5 -17.94 -0.47 5.81
N GLN A 6 -19.05 -1.02 5.30
CA GLN A 6 -19.95 -0.28 4.41
C GLN A 6 -20.52 0.96 5.12
N LEU A 7 -21.06 0.80 6.33
CA LEU A 7 -21.58 1.91 7.14
C LEU A 7 -20.50 2.97 7.41
N TYR A 8 -19.29 2.56 7.79
CA TYR A 8 -18.16 3.46 7.99
C TYR A 8 -17.80 4.26 6.73
N MET A 9 -17.76 3.59 5.57
CA MET A 9 -17.42 4.25 4.30
C MET A 9 -18.51 5.23 3.88
N MET A 10 -19.79 4.84 4.01
CA MET A 10 -20.93 5.73 3.73
C MET A 10 -20.91 6.98 4.61
N GLU A 11 -20.74 6.82 5.92
CA GLU A 11 -20.63 7.94 6.86
C GLU A 11 -19.44 8.85 6.51
N ARG A 12 -18.29 8.25 6.19
CA ARG A 12 -17.09 8.98 5.79
C ARG A 12 -17.32 9.80 4.51
N PHE A 13 -17.95 9.23 3.49
CA PHE A 13 -18.25 9.94 2.24
C PHE A 13 -19.26 11.06 2.46
N TYR A 14 -20.30 10.82 3.28
CA TYR A 14 -21.27 11.82 3.65
C TYR A 14 -20.61 13.02 4.34
N ASN A 15 -19.79 12.78 5.36
CA ASN A 15 -19.09 13.84 6.08
C ASN A 15 -18.11 14.59 5.16
N LEU A 16 -17.37 13.87 4.30
CA LEU A 16 -16.46 14.49 3.34
C LEU A 16 -17.18 15.41 2.36
N LYS A 17 -18.39 15.04 1.91
CA LYS A 17 -19.24 15.86 1.04
C LYS A 17 -19.73 17.11 1.77
N GLU A 18 -20.22 16.97 3.00
CA GLU A 18 -20.71 18.09 3.81
C GLU A 18 -19.59 19.09 4.12
N GLU A 19 -18.40 18.60 4.48
CA GLU A 19 -17.21 19.44 4.65
C GLU A 19 -16.77 20.09 3.34
N GLY A 20 -16.78 19.32 2.24
CA GLY A 20 -16.40 19.77 0.91
C GLY A 20 -17.21 20.97 0.42
N GLN A 21 -18.51 21.02 0.73
CA GLN A 21 -19.37 22.16 0.40
C GLN A 21 -18.90 23.47 1.05
N LYS A 22 -18.34 23.37 2.27
CA LYS A 22 -17.88 24.50 3.09
C LYS A 22 -16.50 25.02 2.68
N TRP A 23 -15.78 24.35 1.78
CA TRP A 23 -14.46 24.80 1.34
C TRP A 23 -14.56 26.02 0.43
N ASP A 24 -13.72 27.03 0.68
CA ASP A 24 -13.60 28.21 -0.19
C ASP A 24 -12.73 27.94 -1.43
N THR A 25 -11.94 26.86 -1.39
CA THR A 25 -10.98 26.48 -2.45
C THR A 25 -11.54 25.38 -3.35
N GLU A 26 -11.06 25.36 -4.61
CA GLU A 26 -11.39 24.30 -5.57
C GLU A 26 -10.76 22.95 -5.21
N ILE A 27 -9.61 22.98 -4.52
CA ILE A 27 -8.90 21.79 -4.04
C ILE A 27 -9.07 21.66 -2.53
N CYS A 28 -9.19 20.41 -2.05
CA CYS A 28 -9.27 20.08 -0.63
C CYS A 28 -8.16 20.76 0.20
N PRO A 29 -8.50 21.57 1.22
CA PRO A 29 -7.52 22.24 2.06
C PRO A 29 -6.54 21.28 2.75
N VAL A 30 -6.98 20.05 3.05
CA VAL A 30 -6.12 19.01 3.64
C VAL A 30 -5.04 18.56 2.65
N ALA A 31 -5.39 18.43 1.37
CA ALA A 31 -4.42 18.07 0.33
C ALA A 31 -3.38 19.18 0.12
N ILE A 32 -3.81 20.45 0.13
CA ILE A 32 -2.92 21.61 0.03
C ILE A 32 -1.93 21.63 1.21
N LYS A 33 -2.42 21.51 2.46
CA LYS A 33 -1.55 21.45 3.65
C LYS A 33 -0.56 20.29 3.59
N LYS A 34 -0.98 19.14 3.06
CA LYS A 34 -0.10 17.98 2.91
C LYS A 34 0.95 18.19 1.82
N MET A 35 0.60 18.88 0.72
CA MET A 35 1.55 19.31 -0.30
C MET A 35 2.60 20.26 0.32
N GLU A 36 2.16 21.26 1.08
CA GLU A 36 3.08 22.18 1.79
C GLU A 36 4.04 21.44 2.72
N ALA A 37 3.54 20.47 3.48
CA ALA A 37 4.35 19.62 4.35
C ALA A 37 5.37 18.77 3.57
N PHE A 38 4.98 18.23 2.41
CA PHE A 38 5.93 17.55 1.51
C PHE A 38 7.01 18.51 0.99
N GLY A 39 6.71 19.80 0.87
CA GLY A 39 7.59 20.84 0.37
C GLY A 39 8.59 21.42 1.39
N GLU A 40 8.63 20.97 2.64
CA GLU A 40 9.47 21.59 3.68
C GLU A 40 10.97 21.67 3.32
N SER A 41 11.48 20.68 2.58
CA SER A 41 12.89 20.62 2.14
C SER A 41 13.13 21.02 0.69
N LEU A 42 12.16 21.70 0.05
CA LEU A 42 12.19 22.06 -1.36
C LEU A 42 13.49 22.73 -1.81
N LYS A 43 13.99 23.68 -1.00
CA LYS A 43 15.18 24.49 -1.31
C LYS A 43 16.48 23.68 -1.38
N SER A 44 16.49 22.46 -0.86
CA SER A 44 17.65 21.57 -0.88
C SER A 44 17.81 20.78 -2.18
N TRP A 45 16.84 20.88 -3.09
CA TRP A 45 16.80 20.10 -4.32
C TRP A 45 17.12 20.93 -5.55
N TYR A 46 18.02 20.42 -6.39
CA TYR A 46 18.44 21.05 -7.64
C TYR A 46 17.87 20.32 -8.85
N VAL A 47 17.16 21.03 -9.71
CA VAL A 47 16.47 20.48 -10.88
C VAL A 47 17.36 20.60 -12.11
N HIS A 48 17.51 19.49 -12.84
CA HIS A 48 18.27 19.40 -14.08
C HIS A 48 17.37 18.84 -15.18
N PRO A 49 17.07 19.59 -16.25
CA PRO A 49 16.32 19.04 -17.38
C PRO A 49 17.07 17.87 -18.03
N SER A 50 16.39 16.73 -18.19
CA SER A 50 16.93 15.50 -18.80
C SER A 50 16.23 15.14 -20.12
N GLY A 51 15.19 15.90 -20.49
CA GLY A 51 14.45 15.77 -21.74
C GLY A 51 13.39 16.87 -21.84
N VAL A 52 12.39 16.68 -22.71
CA VAL A 52 11.29 17.66 -22.90
C VAL A 52 10.37 17.70 -21.67
N THR A 53 10.03 16.55 -21.10
CA THR A 53 9.08 16.40 -20.00
C THR A 53 9.68 15.78 -18.73
N ALA A 54 10.94 15.34 -18.83
CA ALA A 54 11.65 14.62 -17.77
C ALA A 54 12.77 15.47 -17.16
N PHE A 55 12.89 15.40 -15.84
CA PHE A 55 13.83 16.18 -15.04
C PHE A 55 14.51 15.28 -14.02
N GLU A 56 15.80 15.50 -13.81
CA GLU A 56 16.56 14.89 -12.73
C GLU A 56 16.72 15.88 -11.57
N VAL A 57 16.23 15.49 -10.40
CA VAL A 57 16.24 16.31 -9.19
C VAL A 57 17.27 15.73 -8.22
N ARG A 58 18.29 16.53 -7.86
CA ARG A 58 19.46 16.07 -7.11
C ARG A 58 19.63 16.81 -5.78
N ASN A 59 20.09 16.07 -4.77
CA ASN A 59 20.61 16.62 -3.52
C ASN A 59 21.74 15.69 -3.01
N GLY A 60 22.99 16.14 -3.11
CA GLY A 60 24.16 15.31 -2.82
C GLY A 60 24.21 14.05 -3.68
N PHE A 61 24.20 12.88 -3.05
CA PHE A 61 24.20 11.57 -3.73
C PHE A 61 22.81 11.07 -4.10
N TYR A 62 21.74 11.77 -3.69
CA TYR A 62 20.37 11.40 -4.01
C TYR A 62 19.95 12.03 -5.33
N SER A 63 19.32 11.22 -6.19
CA SER A 63 18.75 11.66 -7.46
C SER A 63 17.39 11.00 -7.68
N TYR A 64 16.45 11.77 -8.21
CA TYR A 64 15.11 11.29 -8.56
C TYR A 64 14.73 11.83 -9.94
N CYS A 65 14.04 11.01 -10.72
CA CYS A 65 13.50 11.45 -12.00
C CYS A 65 12.04 11.85 -11.80
N VAL A 66 11.67 13.02 -12.33
CA VAL A 66 10.31 13.56 -12.33
C VAL A 66 9.86 13.69 -13.77
N ASN A 67 8.66 13.19 -14.08
CA ASN A 67 8.00 13.41 -15.36
C ASN A 67 6.69 14.15 -15.12
N LEU A 68 6.61 15.41 -15.59
CA LEU A 68 5.43 16.26 -15.37
C LEU A 68 4.23 15.83 -16.21
N GLN A 69 4.45 15.23 -17.39
CA GLN A 69 3.36 14.78 -18.26
C GLN A 69 2.69 13.51 -17.70
N GLU A 70 3.47 12.65 -17.06
CA GLU A 70 2.98 11.41 -16.45
C GLU A 70 2.57 11.58 -14.98
N TYR A 71 2.69 12.79 -14.42
CA TYR A 71 2.44 13.07 -13.00
C TYR A 71 3.22 12.10 -12.09
N SER A 72 4.48 11.81 -12.44
CA SER A 72 5.26 10.75 -11.83
C SER A 72 6.60 11.23 -11.28
N CYS A 73 7.06 10.54 -10.24
CA CYS A 73 8.37 10.73 -9.64
C CYS A 73 8.89 9.38 -9.14
N THR A 74 10.18 9.10 -9.34
CA THR A 74 10.79 7.80 -8.96
C THR A 74 10.78 7.53 -7.44
N CYS A 75 10.48 8.54 -6.61
CA CYS A 75 10.22 8.31 -5.18
C CYS A 75 8.84 7.67 -4.89
N ASN A 76 7.99 7.50 -5.90
CA ASN A 76 6.64 6.91 -5.87
C ASN A 76 5.60 7.62 -5.00
N LEU A 77 6.00 8.60 -4.18
CA LEU A 77 5.08 9.31 -3.30
C LEU A 77 3.98 10.04 -4.08
N TRP A 78 4.31 10.61 -5.24
CA TRP A 78 3.32 11.33 -6.06
C TRP A 78 2.27 10.37 -6.64
N ALA A 79 2.70 9.24 -7.22
CA ALA A 79 1.79 8.23 -7.75
C ALA A 79 0.87 7.62 -6.68
N VAL A 80 1.39 7.39 -5.46
CA VAL A 80 0.62 6.79 -4.37
C VAL A 80 -0.34 7.78 -3.72
N SER A 81 0.10 9.02 -3.50
CA SER A 81 -0.70 10.01 -2.77
C SER A 81 -1.59 10.87 -3.67
N GLY A 82 -1.29 10.96 -4.96
CA GLY A 82 -1.88 11.95 -5.86
C GLY A 82 -1.46 13.38 -5.56
N ILE A 83 -0.48 13.61 -4.67
CA ILE A 83 0.00 14.92 -4.25
C ILE A 83 1.48 15.05 -4.64
N PRO A 84 1.90 16.16 -5.29
CA PRO A 84 3.28 16.37 -5.66
C PRO A 84 4.23 16.23 -4.46
N CYS A 85 5.19 15.31 -4.58
CA CYS A 85 6.28 15.19 -3.60
C CYS A 85 7.26 16.36 -3.70
N VAL A 86 8.22 16.47 -2.78
CA VAL A 86 9.24 17.54 -2.79
C VAL A 86 9.97 17.68 -4.13
N HIS A 87 10.32 16.56 -4.78
CA HIS A 87 11.02 16.56 -6.07
C HIS A 87 10.13 17.09 -7.20
N ALA A 88 8.86 16.67 -7.19
CA ALA A 88 7.86 17.11 -8.14
C ALA A 88 7.61 18.61 -7.98
N GLN A 89 7.39 19.08 -6.75
CA GLN A 89 7.23 20.51 -6.44
C GLN A 89 8.42 21.34 -6.92
N ALA A 90 9.66 20.87 -6.67
CA ALA A 90 10.85 21.58 -7.12
C ALA A 90 10.87 21.72 -8.65
N THR A 91 10.49 20.65 -9.35
CA THR A 91 10.42 20.61 -10.81
C THR A 91 9.31 21.52 -11.36
N ILE A 92 8.11 21.46 -10.78
CA ILE A 92 6.96 22.29 -11.17
C ILE A 92 7.30 23.77 -11.02
N MET A 93 7.90 24.16 -9.89
CA MET A 93 8.32 25.54 -9.64
C MET A 93 9.46 25.98 -10.56
N TYR A 94 10.41 25.09 -10.88
CA TYR A 94 11.44 25.34 -11.88
C TYR A 94 10.83 25.68 -13.25
N THR A 95 9.74 25.02 -13.62
CA THR A 95 8.98 25.31 -14.85
C THR A 95 8.00 26.49 -14.74
N GLN A 96 8.02 27.24 -13.63
CA GLN A 96 7.15 28.40 -13.36
C GLN A 96 5.65 28.06 -13.35
N GLN A 97 5.30 26.86 -12.91
CA GLN A 97 3.92 26.40 -12.77
C GLN A 97 3.55 26.30 -11.29
N ASP A 98 2.24 26.22 -11.01
CA ASP A 98 1.71 26.11 -9.65
C ASP A 98 1.62 24.64 -9.21
N PRO A 99 2.31 24.21 -8.14
CA PRO A 99 2.16 22.86 -7.59
C PRO A 99 0.72 22.46 -7.24
N VAL A 100 -0.16 23.40 -6.89
CA VAL A 100 -1.56 23.08 -6.56
C VAL A 100 -2.29 22.49 -7.78
N SER A 101 -1.98 22.96 -8.99
CA SER A 101 -2.55 22.45 -10.25
C SER A 101 -2.17 21.00 -10.58
N TYR A 102 -1.17 20.46 -9.86
CA TYR A 102 -0.67 19.11 -10.00
C TYR A 102 -1.16 18.15 -8.90
N ILE A 103 -2.01 18.64 -7.99
CA ILE A 103 -2.76 17.78 -7.06
C ILE A 103 -3.84 17.05 -7.86
N SER A 104 -3.96 15.75 -7.60
CA SER A 104 -4.95 14.88 -8.21
C SER A 104 -6.38 15.44 -8.10
N SER A 105 -7.14 15.32 -9.19
CA SER A 105 -8.54 15.74 -9.25
C SER A 105 -9.44 14.99 -8.27
N TRP A 106 -9.01 13.86 -7.71
CA TRP A 106 -9.70 13.18 -6.61
C TRP A 106 -9.85 14.05 -5.34
N PHE A 107 -9.03 15.09 -5.21
CA PHE A 107 -9.13 16.09 -4.13
C PHE A 107 -9.91 17.35 -4.54
N SER A 108 -10.47 17.41 -5.75
CA SER A 108 -11.24 18.57 -6.18
C SER A 108 -12.62 18.60 -5.53
N LYS A 109 -13.09 19.81 -5.24
CA LYS A 109 -14.44 20.08 -4.76
C LYS A 109 -15.49 19.57 -5.76
N GLU A 110 -15.22 19.70 -7.05
CA GLU A 110 -16.07 19.16 -8.13
C GLU A 110 -16.26 17.64 -7.99
N LYS A 111 -15.19 16.87 -7.82
CA LYS A 111 -15.29 15.40 -7.69
C LYS A 111 -16.02 14.93 -6.44
N LEU A 112 -16.05 15.75 -5.39
CA LEU A 112 -16.85 15.49 -4.18
C LEU A 112 -18.32 15.89 -4.33
N GLN A 113 -18.64 16.71 -5.33
CA GLN A 113 -20.00 17.19 -5.61
C GLN A 113 -20.73 16.35 -6.67
N VAL A 114 -20.04 15.50 -7.43
CA VAL A 114 -20.69 14.59 -8.38
C VAL A 114 -21.72 13.73 -7.65
N ASN A 115 -22.92 13.69 -8.22
CA ASN A 115 -24.18 13.32 -7.59
C ASN A 115 -24.25 11.84 -7.13
N GLU A 116 -25.25 11.58 -6.28
CA GLU A 116 -25.62 10.32 -5.58
C GLU A 116 -25.68 9.04 -6.44
N GLU A 117 -25.46 9.10 -7.75
CA GLU A 117 -25.58 7.99 -8.69
C GLU A 117 -24.25 7.24 -8.93
N GLU A 118 -23.08 7.87 -8.76
CA GLU A 118 -21.77 7.20 -9.02
C GLU A 118 -21.12 6.58 -7.77
N ILE A 119 -21.54 6.97 -6.56
CA ILE A 119 -21.16 6.29 -5.31
C ILE A 119 -22.32 5.39 -4.86
N ASN A 120 -22.94 4.69 -5.82
CA ASN A 120 -23.75 3.55 -5.48
C ASN A 120 -22.74 2.44 -5.14
N VAL A 121 -22.51 2.20 -3.85
CA VAL A 121 -22.04 0.87 -3.41
C VAL A 121 -23.21 -0.05 -3.70
N GLU A 122 -23.42 -0.38 -4.97
CA GLU A 122 -24.38 -1.41 -5.33
C GLU A 122 -23.95 -2.63 -4.52
N GLU A 123 -24.90 -3.18 -3.76
CA GLU A 123 -24.73 -4.55 -3.30
C GLU A 123 -24.37 -5.36 -4.53
N VAL A 124 -23.14 -5.88 -4.56
CA VAL A 124 -22.71 -6.76 -5.64
C VAL A 124 -23.52 -8.05 -5.49
N ASN A 125 -24.75 -8.02 -6.00
CA ASN A 125 -25.68 -9.13 -6.12
C ASN A 125 -25.40 -9.91 -7.41
N ASP A 126 -24.12 -9.99 -7.81
CA ASP A 126 -23.69 -10.92 -8.85
C ASP A 126 -23.69 -12.33 -8.24
N GLU A 127 -24.34 -13.29 -8.91
CA GLU A 127 -24.40 -14.69 -8.45
C GLU A 127 -22.98 -15.26 -8.21
N ASP A 128 -21.99 -14.74 -8.93
CA ASP A 128 -20.56 -15.06 -8.81
C ASP A 128 -19.95 -14.67 -7.44
N THR A 129 -20.37 -13.55 -6.83
CA THR A 129 -19.84 -13.16 -5.50
C THR A 129 -20.39 -14.05 -4.39
N GLN A 130 -21.63 -14.52 -4.52
CA GLN A 130 -22.20 -15.49 -3.58
C GLN A 130 -21.47 -16.84 -3.65
N GLU A 131 -21.04 -17.26 -4.85
CA GLU A 131 -20.25 -18.48 -5.03
C GLU A 131 -18.82 -18.35 -4.47
N ILE A 132 -18.18 -17.18 -4.63
CA ILE A 132 -16.87 -16.88 -4.02
C ILE A 132 -16.96 -16.85 -2.48
N MET A 133 -18.00 -16.25 -1.90
CA MET A 133 -18.19 -16.25 -0.45
C MET A 133 -18.50 -17.66 0.10
N ARG A 134 -19.29 -18.47 -0.61
CA ARG A 134 -19.58 -19.86 -0.24
C ARG A 134 -18.35 -20.76 -0.30
N SER A 135 -17.52 -20.62 -1.33
CA SER A 135 -16.28 -21.41 -1.50
C SER A 135 -15.22 -21.07 -0.44
N ASN A 136 -15.00 -19.77 -0.16
CA ASN A 136 -14.10 -19.33 0.92
C ASN A 136 -14.55 -19.80 2.31
N THR A 137 -15.87 -19.85 2.55
CA THR A 137 -16.44 -20.36 3.81
C THR A 137 -16.22 -21.86 3.96
N GLN A 138 -16.33 -22.65 2.89
CA GLN A 138 -15.97 -24.07 2.90
C GLN A 138 -14.48 -24.31 3.12
N GLU A 139 -13.61 -23.55 2.46
CA GLU A 139 -12.16 -23.70 2.61
C GLU A 139 -11.68 -23.38 4.02
N SER A 140 -12.21 -22.33 4.64
CA SER A 140 -11.90 -21.98 6.04
C SER A 140 -12.40 -23.04 7.04
N ARG A 141 -13.56 -23.66 6.78
CA ARG A 141 -14.07 -24.79 7.57
C ARG A 141 -13.15 -26.01 7.43
N MET A 142 -12.71 -26.34 6.22
CA MET A 142 -11.78 -27.46 5.98
C MET A 142 -10.43 -27.26 6.66
N ARG A 143 -9.87 -26.04 6.62
CA ARG A 143 -8.60 -25.71 7.30
C ARG A 143 -8.72 -25.81 8.83
N LYS A 144 -9.88 -25.42 9.40
CA LYS A 144 -10.17 -25.59 10.84
C LYS A 144 -10.29 -27.07 11.25
N THR A 145 -10.86 -27.93 10.42
CA THR A 145 -11.01 -29.36 10.72
C THR A 145 -9.66 -30.10 10.69
N GLN A 146 -8.68 -29.61 9.90
CA GLN A 146 -7.38 -30.28 9.75
C GLN A 146 -6.36 -29.97 10.87
N GLN A 147 -6.63 -29.03 11.79
CA GLN A 147 -5.63 -28.57 12.76
C GLN A 147 -5.85 -28.97 14.22
N ILE A 148 -6.44 -30.14 14.50
CA ILE A 148 -6.41 -30.72 15.86
C ILE A 148 -6.07 -32.22 15.80
N ARG A 149 -4.78 -32.54 15.90
CA ARG A 149 -4.33 -33.81 16.49
C ARG A 149 -3.14 -33.54 17.42
N ARG A 150 -3.41 -33.41 18.73
CA ARG A 150 -2.36 -33.42 19.77
C ARG A 150 -1.79 -34.85 19.87
N ARG A 151 -0.49 -35.02 19.60
CA ARG A 151 0.21 -36.32 19.66
C ARG A 151 0.22 -36.86 21.08
N LYS A 152 -0.09 -38.16 21.25
CA LYS A 152 -0.08 -38.81 22.58
C LYS A 152 1.35 -39.20 22.98
N PRO A 153 1.74 -39.16 24.27
CA PRO A 153 3.10 -39.44 24.72
C PRO A 153 3.67 -40.82 24.30
N SER A 154 2.82 -41.80 24.02
CA SER A 154 3.23 -43.14 23.57
C SER A 154 3.88 -43.16 22.18
N GLU A 155 3.65 -42.15 21.34
CA GLU A 155 4.25 -42.03 20.00
C GLU A 155 5.70 -41.50 20.03
N ARG A 156 6.22 -41.05 21.19
CA ARG A 156 7.63 -40.63 21.34
C ARG A 156 8.61 -41.80 21.54
N ILE A 157 8.14 -42.93 22.04
CA ILE A 157 9.00 -44.07 22.41
C ILE A 157 9.42 -44.89 21.18
N THR A 158 8.60 -44.88 20.12
CA THR A 158 8.85 -45.59 18.86
C THR A 158 9.96 -44.94 18.03
N GLU A 159 10.06 -43.61 18.02
CA GLU A 159 11.14 -42.91 17.30
C GLU A 159 12.53 -43.13 17.92
N LEU A 160 12.63 -43.22 19.27
CA LEU A 160 13.92 -43.50 19.93
C LEU A 160 14.43 -44.91 19.64
N LYS A 161 13.52 -45.89 19.47
CA LYS A 161 13.90 -47.26 19.08
C LYS A 161 14.29 -47.35 17.61
N LEU A 162 13.58 -46.65 16.71
CA LEU A 162 13.95 -46.60 15.29
C LEU A 162 15.29 -45.88 15.06
N LYS A 163 15.54 -44.75 15.75
CA LYS A 163 16.82 -44.03 15.63
C LYS A 163 18.01 -44.87 16.11
N LYS A 164 17.87 -45.63 17.21
CA LYS A 164 18.92 -46.57 17.66
C LYS A 164 19.16 -47.72 16.67
N GLN A 165 18.12 -48.18 15.99
CA GLN A 165 18.24 -49.27 15.02
C GLN A 165 18.92 -48.82 13.71
N VAL A 166 18.67 -47.59 13.27
CA VAL A 166 19.31 -47.01 12.06
C VAL A 166 20.81 -46.75 12.29
N VAL A 167 21.21 -46.27 13.47
CA VAL A 167 22.63 -46.03 13.81
C VAL A 167 23.45 -47.32 13.88
N SER A 168 22.85 -48.45 14.26
CA SER A 168 23.55 -49.75 14.28
C SER A 168 23.73 -50.39 12.89
N LYS A 169 22.98 -49.95 11.87
CA LYS A 169 22.95 -50.57 10.54
C LYS A 169 23.79 -49.83 9.49
N PHE A 170 24.16 -48.58 9.77
CA PHE A 170 25.06 -47.78 8.95
C PHE A 170 26.22 -47.32 9.84
N GLY A 171 27.33 -48.07 9.83
CA GLY A 171 28.55 -47.72 10.55
C GLY A 171 29.16 -46.42 10.01
N MET A 172 28.72 -45.28 10.55
CA MET A 172 29.39 -44.00 10.38
C MET A 172 29.95 -43.58 11.73
N THR A 173 31.28 -43.61 11.82
CA THR A 173 32.08 -43.19 12.95
C THR A 173 31.86 -41.71 13.25
N GLU A 174 31.71 -41.37 14.53
CA GLU A 174 31.74 -40.00 15.03
C GLU A 174 33.04 -39.31 14.58
N SER A 175 32.93 -38.21 13.84
CA SER A 175 34.02 -37.24 13.72
C SER A 175 33.67 -36.01 14.56
N THR A 176 34.42 -35.89 15.64
CA THR A 176 34.49 -34.83 16.65
C THR A 176 34.62 -33.41 16.08
N PRO A 177 34.15 -32.38 16.83
CA PRO A 177 34.25 -30.98 16.43
C PRO A 177 35.65 -30.41 16.78
N LEU A 178 36.21 -29.56 15.92
CA LEU A 178 37.33 -28.69 16.26
C LEU A 178 36.86 -27.22 16.22
N ASN A 179 36.90 -26.59 17.39
CA ASN A 179 36.95 -25.14 17.59
C ASN A 179 38.41 -24.67 17.61
N LEU A 180 38.59 -23.35 17.42
CA LEU A 180 39.80 -22.52 17.54
C LEU A 180 40.77 -22.69 16.36
N GLU A 181 41.21 -21.63 15.68
CA GLU A 181 41.65 -20.30 16.17
C GLU A 181 40.94 -19.09 15.54
#